data_AF-A0A8J8PV32-F1
#
_entry.id   AF-A0A8J8PV32-F1
#
_cell.length_a   1.000
_cell.length_b   1.000
_cell.length_c   1.000
_cell.angle_alpha   90.00
_cell.angle_beta   90.00
_cell.angle_gamma   90.00
#
_symmetry.space_group_name_H-M   'P 1'
#
loop_
_entity.id
_entity.type
_entity.pdbx_description
1 polymer ?
#
loop_
_entity_poly.entity_id
_entity_poly.type
_entity_poly.pdbx_seq_one_letter_code
_entity_poly.pdbx_strand_id
1 'polypeptide(L)'
;MNPVHILAKKGEISEKVLIAGDPGRVKLLSTLLKDVKLVNENRGFLVYTGKYNDENVSIATHGIGGPSIAIVLEELAMLGANTFVRYGTAG
;
A
#
# COMPACT_ATOMS: atom_id res chain seq x y z
N MET A 1 18.33 -5.66 -1.03
CA MET A 1 17.60 -6.58 -1.93
C MET A 1 16.48 -5.76 -2.58
N ASN A 2 16.12 -6.02 -3.83
CA ASN A 2 15.01 -5.32 -4.49
C ASN A 2 13.70 -6.09 -4.23
N PRO A 3 12.56 -5.41 -4.04
CA PRO A 3 11.25 -6.05 -3.95
C PRO A 3 10.93 -6.96 -5.14
N VAL A 4 10.23 -8.07 -4.89
CA VAL A 4 9.79 -9.03 -5.93
C VAL A 4 8.27 -9.26 -5.96
N HIS A 5 7.52 -8.68 -5.01
CA HIS A 5 6.06 -8.71 -4.97
C HIS A 5 5.44 -7.33 -5.25
N ILE A 6 6.00 -6.26 -4.67
CA ILE A 6 5.62 -4.86 -4.87
C ILE A 6 6.64 -4.22 -5.82
N LEU A 7 6.34 -4.16 -7.11
CA LEU A 7 7.24 -3.71 -8.17
C LEU A 7 7.17 -2.19 -8.41
N ALA A 8 6.68 -1.43 -7.43
CA ALA A 8 6.72 0.03 -7.47
C ALA A 8 8.17 0.53 -7.45
N LYS A 9 8.42 1.69 -8.06
CA LYS A 9 9.74 2.31 -8.05
C LYS A 9 9.99 3.00 -6.71
N LYS A 10 11.26 3.15 -6.34
CA LYS A 10 11.65 3.97 -5.20
C LYS A 10 11.15 5.40 -5.39
N GLY A 11 10.50 5.95 -4.35
CA GLY A 11 9.86 7.27 -4.39
C GLY A 11 8.40 7.27 -4.87
N GLU A 12 7.87 6.13 -5.35
CA GLU A 12 6.43 5.98 -5.65
C GLU A 12 5.61 5.55 -4.43
N ILE A 13 6.26 5.13 -3.34
CA ILE A 13 5.65 4.79 -2.05
C ILE A 13 5.87 5.95 -1.08
N SER A 14 4.80 6.39 -0.41
CA SER A 14 4.89 7.38 0.66
C SER A 14 5.41 6.75 1.96
N GLU A 15 6.04 7.55 2.81
CA GLU A 15 6.44 7.15 4.16
C GLU A 15 5.24 6.66 5.01
N LYS A 16 4.06 7.26 4.79
CA LYS A 16 2.81 6.93 5.46
C LYS A 16 1.94 6.02 4.59
N VAL A 17 1.63 4.83 5.10
CA VAL A 17 0.85 3.83 4.38
C VAL A 17 -0.37 3.37 5.18
N LEU A 18 -1.55 3.53 4.59
CA LEU A 18 -2.77 2.85 5.02
C LEU A 18 -2.83 1.47 4.36
N ILE A 19 -2.93 0.40 5.15
CA ILE A 19 -2.85 -0.97 4.62
C ILE A 19 -4.12 -1.76 4.90
N ALA A 20 -4.66 -2.44 3.89
CA ALA A 20 -5.88 -3.24 4.00
C ALA A 20 -5.71 -4.60 3.31
N GLY A 21 -6.47 -5.61 3.75
CA GLY A 21 -6.35 -6.97 3.20
C GLY A 21 -6.99 -7.14 1.83
N ASP A 22 -8.16 -6.52 1.64
CA ASP A 22 -8.98 -6.65 0.43
C ASP A 22 -8.55 -5.63 -0.65
N PRO A 23 -8.13 -6.06 -1.85
CA PRO A 23 -7.83 -5.17 -2.96
C PRO A 23 -9.00 -4.28 -3.38
N GLY A 24 -10.25 -4.77 -3.26
CA GLY A 24 -11.46 -4.00 -3.55
C GLY A 24 -11.60 -2.80 -2.61
N ARG A 25 -11.32 -2.99 -1.32
CA ARG A 25 -11.25 -1.90 -0.33
C ARG A 25 -10.15 -0.89 -0.65
N VAL A 26 -8.95 -1.36 -1.04
CA VAL A 26 -7.84 -0.47 -1.40
C VAL A 26 -8.20 0.41 -2.60
N LYS A 27 -8.81 -0.17 -3.64
CA LYS A 27 -9.31 0.55 -4.81
C LYS A 27 -10.44 1.53 -4.46
N LEU A 28 -11.32 1.18 -3.52
CA LEU A 28 -12.37 2.10 -3.07
C LEU A 28 -11.76 3.29 -2.30
N LEU A 29 -10.87 3.04 -1.35
CA LEU A 29 -10.25 4.07 -0.52
C LEU A 29 -9.34 5.00 -1.34
N SER A 30 -8.75 4.53 -2.44
CA SER A 30 -7.93 5.38 -3.31
C SER A 30 -8.71 6.52 -3.95
N THR A 31 -10.05 6.43 -4.03
CA THR A 31 -10.92 7.52 -4.51
C THR A 31 -10.96 8.73 -3.56
N LEU A 32 -10.50 8.57 -2.32
CA LEU A 32 -10.38 9.65 -1.34
C LEU A 32 -9.10 10.48 -1.52
N LEU A 33 -8.16 10.01 -2.35
CA LEU A 33 -6.89 10.70 -2.61
C LEU A 33 -7.01 11.67 -3.79
N LYS A 34 -6.26 12.76 -3.74
CA LYS A 34 -5.97 13.64 -4.87
C LYS A 34 -4.73 13.15 -5.62
N ASP A 35 -4.62 13.46 -6.91
CA ASP A 35 -3.47 13.11 -7.78
C ASP A 35 -3.07 11.63 -7.73
N VAL A 36 -4.08 10.76 -7.59
CA VAL A 36 -3.89 9.34 -7.33
C VAL A 36 -3.25 8.62 -8.52
N LYS A 37 -2.28 7.76 -8.23
CA LYS A 37 -1.63 6.88 -9.19
C LYS A 37 -1.62 5.45 -8.67
N LEU A 38 -1.95 4.49 -9.53
CA LEU A 38 -1.68 3.08 -9.29
C LEU A 38 -0.19 2.85 -9.55
N VAL A 39 0.55 2.46 -8.51
CA VAL A 39 2.01 2.30 -8.57
C VAL A 39 2.44 0.83 -8.48
N ASN A 40 1.54 -0.06 -8.07
CA ASN A 40 1.75 -1.50 -8.17
C ASN A 40 0.43 -2.24 -8.36
N GLU A 41 0.46 -3.28 -9.20
CA GLU A 41 -0.64 -4.25 -9.36
C GLU A 41 -0.14 -5.71 -9.38
N ASN A 42 1.18 -5.92 -9.27
CA ASN A 42 1.79 -7.24 -9.34
C ASN A 42 1.24 -8.16 -8.24
N ARG A 43 0.98 -9.43 -8.60
CA ARG A 43 0.38 -10.46 -7.73
C ARG A 43 -0.97 -10.08 -7.10
N GLY A 44 -1.64 -9.03 -7.61
CA GLY A 44 -2.89 -8.53 -7.04
C GLY A 44 -2.72 -7.63 -5.81
N PHE A 45 -1.48 -7.29 -5.44
CA PHE A 45 -1.23 -6.35 -4.33
C PHE A 45 -1.34 -4.90 -4.83
N LEU A 46 -2.57 -4.41 -4.99
CA LEU A 46 -2.80 -3.04 -5.43
C LEU A 46 -2.15 -2.06 -4.45
N VAL A 47 -1.39 -1.10 -4.98
CA VAL A 47 -0.86 0.03 -4.23
C VAL A 47 -1.16 1.32 -4.99
N TYR A 48 -1.85 2.24 -4.33
CA TYR A 48 -2.11 3.58 -4.83
C TYR A 48 -1.32 4.59 -4.02
N THR A 49 -0.79 5.62 -4.67
CA THR A 49 -0.16 6.76 -4.01
C THR A 49 -0.78 8.05 -4.51
N GLY A 50 -1.04 8.98 -3.60
CA GLY A 50 -1.62 10.28 -3.90
C GLY A 50 -1.52 11.20 -2.68
N LYS A 51 -2.41 12.19 -2.60
CA LYS A 51 -2.45 13.14 -1.50
C LYS A 51 -3.77 13.11 -0.72
N TYR A 52 -3.69 13.21 0.60
CA TYR A 52 -4.82 13.43 1.48
C TYR A 52 -4.48 14.59 2.42
N ASN A 53 -5.33 15.63 2.47
CA ASN A 53 -5.04 16.87 3.22
C ASN A 53 -3.63 17.43 2.94
N ASP A 54 -3.25 17.47 1.66
CA ASP A 54 -1.95 17.95 1.15
C ASP A 54 -0.72 17.13 1.60
N GLU A 55 -0.91 16.03 2.33
CA GLU A 55 0.14 15.06 2.66
C GLU A 55 0.16 13.90 1.68
N ASN A 56 1.36 13.43 1.31
CA ASN A 56 1.52 12.21 0.51
C ASN A 56 1.15 10.98 1.33
N VAL A 57 0.30 10.11 0.79
CA VAL A 57 -0.13 8.87 1.44
C VAL A 57 -0.20 7.76 0.40
N SER A 58 0.22 6.56 0.77
CA SER A 58 -0.03 5.35 0.00
C SER A 58 -1.11 4.49 0.65
N ILE A 59 -1.90 3.81 -0.17
CA ILE A 59 -2.89 2.82 0.26
C ILE A 59 -2.54 1.49 -0.40
N ALA A 60 -2.25 0.47 0.40
CA ALA A 60 -1.68 -0.79 -0.07
C ALA A 60 -2.51 -2.02 0.35
N THR A 61 -2.50 -3.03 -0.52
CA THR A 61 -3.11 -4.34 -0.28
C THR A 61 -2.11 -5.28 0.37
N HIS A 62 -2.50 -5.96 1.45
CA HIS A 62 -1.65 -6.94 2.13
C HIS A 62 -2.15 -8.40 2.07
N GLY A 63 -3.29 -8.67 1.44
CA GLY A 63 -3.90 -10.00 1.40
C GLY A 63 -4.37 -10.50 2.77
N ILE A 64 -4.38 -11.81 2.98
CA ILE A 64 -4.89 -12.45 4.20
C ILE A 64 -3.76 -13.17 4.96
N GLY A 65 -3.71 -12.98 6.27
CA GLY A 65 -2.81 -13.71 7.17
C GLY A 65 -1.41 -13.11 7.33
N GLY A 66 -0.75 -13.53 8.41
CA GLY A 66 0.59 -13.08 8.80
C GLY A 66 1.67 -13.20 7.72
N PRO A 67 1.81 -14.35 7.03
CA PRO A 67 2.83 -14.51 5.99
C PRO A 67 2.68 -13.53 4.82
N SER A 68 1.43 -13.26 4.41
CA SER A 68 1.14 -12.33 3.30
C SER A 68 1.49 -10.89 3.70
N ILE A 69 1.04 -10.43 4.87
CA ILE A 69 1.31 -9.06 5.30
C ILE A 69 2.78 -8.83 5.61
N ALA A 70 3.52 -9.83 6.11
CA ALA A 70 4.95 -9.72 6.37
C ALA A 70 5.75 -9.38 5.10
N ILE A 71 5.49 -10.08 3.99
CA ILE A 71 6.13 -9.80 2.70
C ILE A 71 5.84 -8.36 2.25
N VAL A 72 4.57 -7.94 2.33
CA VAL A 72 4.16 -6.62 1.86
C VAL A 72 4.76 -5.51 2.72
N LEU A 73 4.80 -5.66 4.04
CA LEU A 73 5.42 -4.68 4.94
C LEU A 73 6.92 -4.54 4.69
N GLU A 74 7.64 -5.66 4.57
CA GLU A 74 9.08 -5.67 4.27
C GLU A 74 9.38 -4.93 2.96
N GLU A 75 8.65 -5.24 1.89
CA GLU A 75 8.91 -4.61 0.59
C GLU A 75 8.46 -3.14 0.52
N LEU A 76 7.37 -2.76 1.19
CA LEU A 76 7.01 -1.36 1.33
C LEU A 76 8.05 -0.58 2.14
N ALA A 77 8.62 -1.18 3.19
CA ALA A 77 9.69 -0.58 3.97
C ALA A 77 10.98 -0.40 3.15
N MET A 78 11.34 -1.38 2.31
CA MET A 78 12.43 -1.24 1.34
C MET A 78 12.21 -0.08 0.36
N LEU A 79 10.94 0.24 0.04
CA LEU A 79 10.55 1.33 -0.85
C LEU A 79 10.40 2.69 -0.16
N GLY A 80 10.58 2.76 1.16
CA GLY A 80 10.62 4.01 1.95
C GLY A 80 9.47 4.19 2.94
N ALA A 81 8.51 3.26 3.02
CA ALA A 81 7.47 3.32 4.04
C ALA A 81 8.06 3.07 5.44
N ASN A 82 7.59 3.81 6.44
CA ASN A 82 8.00 3.62 7.84
C ASN A 82 6.85 3.67 8.84
N THR A 83 5.68 4.16 8.40
CA THR A 83 4.50 4.33 9.23
C THR A 83 3.34 3.58 8.61
N PHE A 84 2.77 2.62 9.34
CA PHE A 84 1.70 1.75 8.85
C PHE A 84 0.49 1.80 9.76
N VAL A 85 -0.70 1.98 9.18
CA VAL A 85 -1.97 1.81 9.88
C VAL A 85 -2.79 0.74 9.16
N ARG A 86 -3.09 -0.36 9.84
CA ARG A 86 -3.94 -1.43 9.29
C ARG A 86 -5.42 -1.05 9.43
N TYR A 87 -6.14 -1.03 8.31
CA TYR A 87 -7.59 -0.84 8.27
C TYR A 87 -8.29 -2.15 7.85
N GLY A 88 -8.67 -2.92 8.86
CA GLY A 88 -9.23 -4.27 8.74
C GLY A 88 -10.67 -4.41 9.20
N THR A 89 -11.16 -5.64 9.16
CA THR A 89 -12.42 -6.06 9.77
C THR A 89 -12.12 -7.09 10.87
N ALA A 90 -13.01 -7.21 11.85
CA ALA A 90 -13.01 -8.21 12.91
C ALA A 90 -14.46 -8.51 13.31
N GLY A 91 -14.68 -9.67 13.93
CA GLY A 91 -15.96 -10.05 14.53
C GLY A 91 -15.85 -10.08 16.04
#